data_AF-F2QP22-F1
#
_entry.id   AF-F2QP22-F1
#
_cell.length_a   1.000
_cell.length_b   1.000
_cell.length_c   1.000
_cell.angle_alpha   90.00
_cell.angle_beta   90.00
_cell.angle_gamma   90.00
#
_symmetry.space_group_name_H-M   'P 1'
#
loop_
_entity.id
_entity.type
_entity.pdbx_description
1 polymer ?
#
loop_
_entity_poly.entity_id
_entity_poly.type
_entity_poly.pdbx_seq_one_letter_code
_entity_poly.pdbx_strand_id
1 'polypeptide(L)'
;MLRTVRAYSTNKWVKESTKMRAQVKLAQEVETKKVNIHPRLVREFQERQTYDPIDFSTISAQQATKHRFENAAIENRSHFLDKRVNPLDYYCRPEILSRYLTTGGRILHKDVTGLSNKQQRLLSKAIKRARAAGLLSHVSRDVSFNLKIKN
;
A
#
# COMPACT_ATOMS: atom_id res chain seq x y z
N MET A 1 -57.93 -12.09 43.90
CA MET A 1 -57.80 -12.11 42.43
C MET A 1 -57.59 -10.68 41.94
N LEU A 2 -56.37 -10.26 41.63
CA LEU A 2 -56.12 -8.97 40.97
C LEU A 2 -55.91 -9.23 39.49
N ARG A 3 -56.92 -8.91 38.67
CA ARG A 3 -56.80 -8.90 37.20
C ARG A 3 -56.04 -7.64 36.81
N THR A 4 -54.78 -7.77 36.44
CA THR A 4 -54.03 -6.70 35.78
C THR A 4 -54.64 -6.45 34.40
N VAL A 5 -55.36 -5.34 34.25
CA VAL A 5 -55.89 -4.91 32.96
C VAL A 5 -54.70 -4.51 32.08
N ARG A 6 -54.37 -5.36 31.09
CA ARG A 6 -53.41 -5.01 30.04
C ARG A 6 -54.08 -3.95 29.16
N ALA A 7 -53.72 -2.69 29.33
CA ALA A 7 -54.22 -1.60 28.50
C ALA A 7 -53.73 -1.78 27.06
N TYR A 8 -54.55 -2.37 26.21
CA TYR A 8 -54.34 -2.36 24.76
C TYR A 8 -54.84 -1.03 24.20
N SER A 9 -54.11 0.07 24.45
CA SER A 9 -54.34 1.31 23.71
C SER A 9 -53.73 1.14 22.31
N THR A 10 -54.55 0.72 21.35
CA THR A 10 -54.17 0.59 19.94
C THR A 10 -54.52 1.85 19.14
N ASN A 11 -54.22 3.03 19.67
CA ASN A 11 -54.33 4.26 18.89
C ASN A 11 -53.28 4.18 17.75
N LYS A 12 -53.74 4.28 16.50
CA LYS A 12 -52.92 4.20 15.27
C LYS A 12 -51.64 5.06 15.35
N TRP A 13 -51.77 6.25 15.94
CA TRP A 13 -50.72 7.23 16.22
C TRP A 13 -49.59 6.70 17.14
N VAL A 14 -49.89 5.83 18.11
CA VAL A 14 -48.90 5.22 19.01
C VAL A 14 -48.11 4.13 18.27
N LYS A 15 -48.76 3.41 17.33
CA LYS A 15 -48.09 2.40 16.48
C LYS A 15 -47.20 3.04 15.41
N GLU A 16 -47.64 4.16 14.82
CA GLU A 16 -46.84 4.92 13.85
C GLU A 16 -45.61 5.56 14.52
N SER A 17 -45.77 6.16 15.70
CA SER A 17 -44.64 6.73 16.45
C SER A 17 -43.63 5.69 16.96
N THR A 18 -44.09 4.51 17.37
CA THR A 18 -43.19 3.40 17.74
C THR A 18 -42.47 2.81 16.53
N LYS A 19 -43.13 2.69 15.37
CA LYS A 19 -42.47 2.37 14.08
C LYS A 19 -41.41 3.40 13.70
N MET A 20 -41.74 4.69 13.79
CA MET A 20 -40.80 5.78 13.50
C MET A 20 -39.60 5.74 14.45
N ARG A 21 -39.82 5.55 15.76
CA ARG A 21 -38.74 5.38 16.74
C ARG A 21 -37.88 4.16 16.45
N ALA A 22 -38.48 3.03 16.06
CA ALA A 22 -37.74 1.83 15.70
C ALA A 22 -36.91 2.02 14.41
N GLN A 23 -37.43 2.73 13.41
CA GLN A 23 -36.71 3.07 12.18
C GLN A 23 -35.54 4.03 12.45
N VAL A 24 -35.75 5.07 13.26
CA VAL A 24 -34.68 5.98 13.67
C VAL A 24 -33.60 5.23 14.45
N LYS A 25 -33.99 4.32 15.35
CA LYS A 25 -33.05 3.51 16.13
C LYS A 25 -32.26 2.53 15.25
N LEU A 26 -32.90 1.90 14.27
CA LEU A 26 -32.25 1.04 13.27
C LEU A 26 -31.27 1.83 12.39
N ALA A 27 -31.64 3.04 11.96
CA ALA A 27 -30.77 3.93 11.19
C ALA A 27 -29.55 4.37 12.01
N GLN A 28 -29.75 4.73 13.28
CA GLN A 28 -28.67 5.05 14.22
C GLN A 28 -27.74 3.84 14.45
N GLU A 29 -28.29 2.63 14.54
CA GLU A 29 -27.49 1.40 14.66
C GLU A 29 -26.67 1.10 13.39
N VAL A 30 -27.22 1.40 12.20
CA VAL A 30 -26.50 1.30 10.92
C VAL A 30 -25.35 2.31 10.86
N GLU A 31 -25.54 3.53 11.34
CA GLU A 31 -24.48 4.55 11.42
C GLU A 31 -23.35 4.16 12.39
N THR A 32 -23.66 3.46 13.49
CA THR A 32 -22.63 3.07 14.49
C THR A 32 -21.80 1.85 14.09
N LYS A 33 -22.25 1.04 13.12
CA LYS A 33 -21.51 -0.13 12.64
C LYS A 33 -20.41 0.29 11.66
N LYS A 34 -19.25 0.62 12.21
CA LYS A 34 -18.01 0.69 11.43
C LYS A 34 -17.73 -0.69 10.82
N VAL A 35 -17.95 -0.84 9.52
CA VAL A 35 -17.61 -2.06 8.80
C VAL A 35 -16.09 -2.11 8.65
N ASN A 36 -15.46 -3.18 9.12
CA ASN A 36 -14.03 -3.41 8.90
C ASN A 36 -13.82 -3.90 7.47
N ILE A 37 -13.67 -2.96 6.54
CA ILE A 37 -13.45 -3.24 5.12
C ILE A 37 -11.94 -3.27 4.87
N HIS A 38 -11.47 -4.31 4.19
CA HIS A 38 -10.06 -4.42 3.82
C HIS A 38 -9.67 -3.26 2.86
N PRO A 39 -8.53 -2.57 3.06
CA PRO A 39 -8.13 -1.40 2.25
C PRO A 39 -8.11 -1.65 0.74
N ARG A 40 -7.85 -2.90 0.31
CA ARG A 40 -7.89 -3.31 -1.12
C ARG A 40 -9.27 -3.13 -1.77
N LEU A 41 -10.35 -3.17 -1.00
CA LEU A 41 -11.72 -3.06 -1.50
C LEU A 41 -12.21 -1.61 -1.53
N VAL A 42 -11.42 -0.67 -1.02
CA VAL A 42 -11.77 0.75 -0.96
C VAL A 42 -10.69 1.54 -1.71
N ARG A 43 -11.11 2.39 -2.65
CA ARG A 43 -10.18 3.32 -3.29
C ARG A 43 -9.88 4.46 -2.33
N GLU A 44 -8.61 4.79 -2.12
CA GLU A 44 -8.24 5.98 -1.36
C GLU A 44 -8.15 7.18 -2.30
N PHE A 45 -8.81 8.26 -1.89
CA PHE A 45 -8.81 9.51 -2.61
C PHE A 45 -7.79 10.47 -1.99
N GLN A 46 -6.96 11.09 -2.81
CA GLN A 46 -6.21 12.27 -2.39
C GLN A 46 -7.18 13.41 -2.13
N GLU A 47 -6.84 14.29 -1.20
CA GLU A 47 -7.65 15.47 -0.94
C GLU A 47 -7.80 16.28 -2.23
N ARG A 48 -9.05 16.69 -2.53
CA ARG A 48 -9.40 17.54 -3.69
C ARG A 48 -9.20 16.89 -5.07
N GLN A 49 -9.07 15.56 -5.16
CA GLN A 49 -9.13 14.89 -6.46
C GLN A 49 -10.57 14.83 -6.99
N THR A 50 -10.76 15.09 -8.28
CA THR A 50 -12.05 14.87 -8.94
C THR A 50 -12.35 13.37 -8.96
N TYR A 51 -13.57 13.00 -8.58
CA TYR A 51 -14.04 11.62 -8.63
C TYR A 51 -14.97 11.39 -9.81
N ASP A 52 -14.99 10.15 -10.30
CA ASP A 52 -16.05 9.60 -11.17
C ASP A 52 -16.94 8.67 -10.34
N PRO A 53 -18.28 8.62 -10.55
CA PRO A 53 -19.15 7.58 -9.99
C PRO A 53 -18.59 6.14 -10.06
N ILE A 54 -17.86 5.79 -11.14
CA ILE A 54 -17.25 4.47 -11.34
C ILE A 54 -16.14 4.20 -10.31
N ASP A 55 -15.53 5.23 -9.72
CA ASP A 55 -14.45 5.07 -8.74
C ASP A 55 -14.89 4.37 -7.45
N PHE A 56 -16.19 4.35 -7.16
CA PHE A 56 -16.77 3.64 -6.02
C PHE A 56 -17.09 2.17 -6.31
N SER A 57 -16.89 1.72 -7.55
CA SER A 57 -17.10 0.31 -7.92
C SER A 57 -15.98 -0.60 -7.40
N THR A 58 -16.31 -1.87 -7.22
CA THR A 58 -15.34 -2.92 -6.86
C THR A 58 -14.24 -3.07 -7.92
N ILE A 59 -14.57 -2.83 -9.19
CA ILE A 59 -13.63 -2.88 -10.32
C ILE A 59 -12.59 -1.76 -10.19
N SER A 60 -12.99 -0.52 -9.91
CA SER A 60 -12.04 0.59 -9.75
C SER A 60 -11.13 0.39 -8.55
N ALA A 61 -11.65 -0.08 -7.41
CA ALA A 61 -10.82 -0.38 -6.23
C ALA A 61 -9.76 -1.45 -6.52
N GLN A 62 -10.17 -2.55 -7.17
CA GLN A 62 -9.23 -3.60 -7.59
C GLN A 62 -8.20 -3.07 -8.60
N GLN A 63 -8.63 -2.30 -9.59
CA GLN A 63 -7.76 -1.73 -10.62
C GLN A 63 -6.77 -0.72 -10.01
N ALA A 64 -7.21 0.11 -9.07
CA ALA A 64 -6.38 1.04 -8.33
C ALA A 64 -5.22 0.30 -7.64
N THR A 65 -5.52 -0.80 -6.97
CA THR A 65 -4.47 -1.59 -6.31
C THR A 65 -3.49 -2.16 -7.31
N LYS A 66 -3.96 -2.67 -8.46
CA LYS A 66 -3.08 -3.18 -9.53
C LYS A 66 -2.13 -2.10 -10.04
N HIS A 67 -2.66 -0.93 -10.40
CA HIS A 67 -1.86 0.21 -10.86
C HIS A 67 -0.90 0.70 -9.77
N ARG A 68 -1.31 0.69 -8.50
CA ARG A 68 -0.41 1.01 -7.37
C ARG A 68 0.71 0.00 -7.23
N PHE A 69 0.47 -1.30 -7.40
CA PHE A 69 1.54 -2.29 -7.38
C PHE A 69 2.50 -2.11 -8.55
N GLU A 70 1.99 -1.80 -9.74
CA GLU A 70 2.81 -1.50 -10.92
C GLU A 70 3.62 -0.21 -10.70
N ASN A 71 2.99 0.87 -10.23
CA ASN A 71 3.63 2.15 -9.95
C ASN A 71 4.60 2.07 -8.78
N ALA A 72 4.28 1.37 -7.68
CA ALA A 72 5.20 1.15 -6.58
C ALA A 72 6.37 0.25 -7.00
N ALA A 73 6.14 -0.73 -7.88
CA ALA A 73 7.22 -1.48 -8.49
C ALA A 73 8.08 -0.59 -9.41
N ILE A 74 7.56 0.50 -9.95
CA ILE A 74 8.28 1.50 -10.75
C ILE A 74 8.97 2.57 -9.87
N GLU A 75 8.35 3.02 -8.79
CA GLU A 75 8.81 4.12 -7.92
C GLU A 75 9.85 3.64 -6.90
N ASN A 76 9.72 2.41 -6.40
CA ASN A 76 10.78 1.76 -5.62
C ASN A 76 12.01 1.40 -6.47
N ARG A 77 11.90 1.48 -7.80
CA ARG A 77 13.06 1.44 -8.67
C ARG A 77 13.73 2.81 -8.63
N SER A 78 14.73 2.86 -7.77
CA SER A 78 16.05 3.36 -8.12
C SER A 78 16.30 4.88 -8.08
N HIS A 79 17.16 5.24 -7.11
CA HIS A 79 17.94 6.48 -7.04
C HIS A 79 18.72 6.82 -8.33
N PHE A 80 18.91 5.85 -9.23
CA PHE A 80 19.67 5.98 -10.48
C PHE A 80 18.79 6.04 -11.75
N LEU A 81 17.47 6.25 -11.65
CA LEU A 81 16.63 6.46 -12.84
C LEU A 81 16.91 7.80 -13.52
N ASP A 82 17.32 8.82 -12.76
CA ASP A 82 17.75 10.08 -13.35
C ASP A 82 19.02 9.87 -14.18
N LYS A 83 18.99 10.32 -15.44
CA LYS A 83 20.10 10.21 -16.40
C LYS A 83 21.34 10.98 -15.93
N ARG A 84 21.18 11.95 -15.03
CA ARG A 84 22.27 12.78 -14.48
C ARG A 84 23.16 12.01 -13.50
N VAL A 85 22.67 10.89 -12.95
CA VAL A 85 23.40 10.13 -11.93
C VAL A 85 24.05 8.91 -12.55
N ASN A 86 25.37 8.83 -12.46
CA ASN A 86 26.12 7.66 -12.92
C ASN A 86 26.30 6.64 -11.78
N PRO A 87 25.78 5.41 -11.89
CA PRO A 87 25.92 4.39 -10.84
C PRO A 87 27.37 4.05 -10.48
N LEU A 88 28.32 4.24 -11.41
CA LEU A 88 29.72 3.87 -11.20
C LEU A 88 30.40 4.66 -10.09
N ASP A 89 29.98 5.91 -9.88
CA ASP A 89 30.61 6.84 -8.93
C ASP A 89 30.21 6.51 -7.48
N TYR A 90 29.17 5.70 -7.29
CA TYR A 90 28.61 5.33 -5.99
C TYR A 90 29.20 4.04 -5.41
N TYR A 91 30.32 3.54 -5.93
CA TYR A 91 30.94 2.30 -5.45
C TYR A 91 31.35 2.34 -3.97
N CYS A 92 31.66 3.53 -3.44
CA CYS A 92 31.97 3.72 -2.02
C CYS A 92 30.74 3.69 -1.09
N ARG A 93 29.52 3.65 -1.64
CA ARG A 93 28.27 3.72 -0.85
C ARG A 93 27.51 2.39 -0.93
N PRO A 94 27.90 1.37 -0.13
CA PRO A 94 27.28 0.04 -0.17
C PRO A 94 25.79 0.07 0.18
N GLU A 95 25.34 1.01 1.03
CA GLU A 95 23.93 1.19 1.42
C GLU A 95 22.99 1.40 0.22
N ILE A 96 23.46 2.13 -0.80
CA ILE A 96 22.68 2.42 -2.01
C ILE A 96 22.72 1.23 -2.95
N LEU A 97 23.90 0.63 -3.13
CA LEU A 97 24.10 -0.53 -3.99
C LEU A 97 23.37 -1.78 -3.49
N SER A 98 23.25 -1.93 -2.18
CA SER A 98 22.58 -3.06 -1.53
C SER A 98 21.10 -3.16 -1.90
N ARG A 99 20.46 -2.08 -2.34
CA ARG A 99 19.07 -2.08 -2.84
C ARG A 99 18.91 -2.90 -4.12
N TYR A 100 19.99 -3.05 -4.89
CA TYR A 100 19.99 -3.76 -6.17
C TYR A 100 20.51 -5.19 -6.06
N LEU A 101 20.59 -5.71 -4.84
CA LEU A 101 20.98 -7.08 -4.56
C LEU A 101 19.77 -7.88 -4.05
N THR A 102 19.78 -9.19 -4.35
CA THR A 102 18.92 -10.15 -3.65
C THR A 102 19.35 -10.26 -2.19
N THR A 103 18.50 -10.85 -1.34
CA THR A 103 18.86 -11.14 0.06
C THR A 103 20.16 -11.94 0.16
N GLY A 104 20.41 -12.87 -0.77
CA GLY A 104 21.64 -13.65 -0.87
C GLY A 104 22.80 -12.95 -1.58
N GLY A 105 22.75 -11.63 -1.74
CA GLY A 105 23.85 -10.85 -2.32
C GLY A 105 24.03 -11.02 -3.83
N ARG A 106 23.10 -11.60 -4.60
CA ARG A 106 23.21 -11.66 -6.08
C ARG A 106 22.74 -10.35 -6.70
N ILE A 107 23.35 -9.92 -7.81
CA ILE A 107 22.91 -8.72 -8.53
C ILE A 107 21.56 -8.99 -9.19
N LEU A 108 20.59 -8.10 -9.00
CA LEU A 108 19.26 -8.24 -9.60
C LEU A 108 19.30 -8.11 -11.12
N HIS A 109 18.42 -8.84 -11.80
CA HIS A 109 18.25 -8.73 -13.25
C HIS A 109 17.66 -7.36 -13.64
N LYS A 110 17.93 -6.91 -14.88
CA LYS A 110 17.46 -5.62 -15.38
C LYS A 110 15.96 -5.45 -15.18
N ASP A 111 15.15 -6.46 -15.48
CA ASP A 111 13.69 -6.35 -15.44
C ASP A 111 13.15 -6.08 -14.03
N VAL A 112 13.88 -6.55 -13.02
CA VAL A 112 13.57 -6.26 -11.62
C VAL A 112 14.00 -4.84 -11.26
N THR A 113 15.22 -4.44 -11.67
CA THR A 113 15.76 -3.10 -11.39
C THR A 113 15.09 -1.97 -12.18
N GLY A 114 14.53 -2.26 -13.36
CA GLY A 114 14.03 -1.32 -14.37
C GLY A 114 15.00 -0.24 -14.86
N LEU A 115 16.31 -0.43 -14.66
CA LEU A 115 17.33 0.47 -15.18
C LEU A 115 17.51 0.36 -16.71
N SER A 116 18.01 1.41 -17.34
CA SER A 116 18.48 1.32 -18.73
C SER A 116 19.64 0.31 -18.84
N ASN A 117 19.80 -0.34 -19.99
CA ASN A 117 20.89 -1.29 -20.26
C ASN A 117 22.27 -0.72 -19.92
N LYS A 118 22.50 0.56 -20.24
CA LYS A 118 23.76 1.27 -19.93
C LYS A 118 23.96 1.43 -18.42
N GLN A 119 22.93 1.91 -17.72
CA GLN A 119 22.97 2.09 -16.27
C GLN A 119 23.16 0.75 -15.55
N GLN A 120 22.49 -0.33 -15.98
CA GLN A 120 22.64 -1.66 -15.40
C GLN A 120 24.07 -2.20 -15.51
N ARG A 121 24.73 -1.99 -16.66
CA ARG A 121 26.15 -2.36 -16.84
C ARG A 121 27.07 -1.56 -15.90
N LEU A 122 26.83 -0.26 -15.78
CA LEU A 122 27.59 0.62 -14.88
C LEU A 122 27.37 0.26 -13.41
N LEU A 123 26.13 -0.02 -13.01
CA LEU A 123 25.76 -0.49 -11.68
C LEU A 123 26.47 -1.81 -11.37
N SER A 124 26.43 -2.77 -12.29
CA SER A 124 27.11 -4.06 -12.13
C SER A 124 28.62 -3.87 -11.92
N LYS A 125 29.23 -2.92 -12.64
CA LYS A 125 30.65 -2.57 -12.47
C LYS A 125 30.91 -1.92 -11.11
N ALA A 126 30.04 -1.04 -10.65
CA ALA A 126 30.12 -0.40 -9.33
C ALA A 126 30.06 -1.45 -8.20
N ILE A 127 29.10 -2.38 -8.27
CA ILE A 127 28.93 -3.46 -7.29
C ILE A 127 30.16 -4.37 -7.26
N LYS A 128 30.66 -4.78 -8.43
CA LYS A 128 31.87 -5.61 -8.51
C LYS A 128 33.10 -4.88 -7.93
N ARG A 129 33.22 -3.57 -8.17
CA ARG A 129 34.29 -2.74 -7.59
C ARG A 129 34.16 -2.64 -6.07
N ALA A 130 32.97 -2.40 -5.54
CA ALA A 130 32.70 -2.36 -4.11
C ALA A 130 33.04 -3.69 -3.41
N ARG A 131 32.74 -4.82 -4.06
CA ARG A 131 33.12 -6.15 -3.57
C ARG A 131 34.62 -6.38 -3.54
N ALA A 132 35.33 -6.02 -4.62
CA ALA A 132 36.78 -6.12 -4.68
C ALA A 132 37.47 -5.24 -3.62
N ALA A 133 36.87 -4.08 -3.31
CA ALA A 133 37.31 -3.20 -2.24
C ALA A 133 36.96 -3.68 -0.81
N GLY A 134 36.19 -4.77 -0.66
CA GLY A 134 35.75 -5.28 0.64
C GLY A 134 34.60 -4.49 1.28
N LEU A 135 34.00 -3.54 0.58
CA LEU A 135 32.90 -2.70 1.11
C LEU A 135 31.53 -3.41 1.07
N LEU A 136 31.39 -4.46 0.27
CA LEU A 136 30.12 -5.15 0.04
C LEU A 136 30.32 -6.66 -0.02
N SER A 137 29.45 -7.41 0.64
CA SER A 137 29.50 -8.88 0.66
C SER A 137 29.06 -9.50 -0.67
N HIS A 138 29.53 -10.72 -0.94
CA HIS A 138 29.06 -11.57 -2.04
C HIS A 138 27.79 -12.34 -1.69
N VAL A 139 27.54 -12.57 -0.40
CA VAL A 139 26.53 -13.54 0.10
C VAL A 139 25.38 -12.85 0.82
N SER A 140 25.53 -11.58 1.20
CA SER A 140 24.50 -10.82 1.91
C SER A 140 24.43 -9.38 1.43
N ARG A 141 23.29 -8.76 1.72
CA ARG A 141 23.09 -7.30 1.65
C ARG A 141 23.81 -6.59 2.78
N ASP A 142 23.95 -5.28 2.61
CA ASP A 142 24.46 -4.42 3.67
C ASP A 142 23.52 -4.41 4.88
N VAL A 143 24.10 -4.25 6.08
CA VAL A 143 23.36 -4.32 7.36
C VAL A 143 22.33 -3.21 7.47
N SER A 144 22.67 -1.99 7.00
CA SER A 144 21.78 -0.82 7.04
C SER A 144 20.45 -1.06 6.32
N PHE A 145 20.45 -1.88 5.26
CA PHE A 145 19.27 -2.20 4.48
C PHE A 145 18.33 -3.15 5.23
N ASN A 146 18.88 -4.14 5.94
CA ASN A 146 18.07 -5.13 6.66
C ASN A 146 17.32 -4.51 7.85
N LEU A 147 17.90 -3.49 8.49
CA LEU A 147 17.25 -2.75 9.58
C LEU A 147 16.00 -2.00 9.11
N LYS A 148 15.98 -1.52 7.85
CA LYS A 148 14.82 -0.81 7.28
C LYS A 148 13.63 -1.70 6.96
N ILE A 149 13.81 -3.01 6.85
CA ILE A 149 12.71 -3.95 6.53
C ILE A 149 11.95 -4.39 7.78
N LYS A 150 12.58 -4.34 8.95
CA LYS A 150 12.00 -4.84 10.21
C LYS A 150 11.13 -3.81 10.95
N ASN A 151 11.23 -2.54 10.57
CA ASN A 151 10.43 -1.43 11.09
C ASN A 151 9.33 -1.09 10.09
#